data_AF-A0A3M3ULM2-F1
#
_entry.id   AF-A0A3M3ULM2-F1
#
_cell.length_a   1.000
_cell.length_b   1.000
_cell.length_c   1.000
_cell.angle_alpha   90.00
_cell.angle_beta   90.00
_cell.angle_gamma   90.00
#
_symmetry.space_group_name_H-M   'P 1'
#
loop_
_entity.id
_entity.type
_entity.pdbx_description
1 polymer ?
#
loop_
_entity_poly.entity_id
_entity_poly.type
_entity_poly.pdbx_seq_one_letter_code
_entity_poly.pdbx_strand_id
1 'polypeptide(L)'
;DVFARFIVGWKVSSSARTDFVLDALEQALYARRPVKQGGLIHHSDRGVQYVSIRYTERLVEAGIEPSVGSVGDSYDNALAETINGL
;
A
#
# COMPACT_ATOMS: atom_id res chain seq x y z
N ASP A 1 -2.81 -5.76 5.97
CA ASP A 1 -2.64 -5.40 7.39
C ASP A 1 -1.83 -6.51 8.06
N VAL A 2 -0.61 -6.18 8.46
CA VAL A 2 0.34 -7.14 9.03
C VAL A 2 -0.08 -7.58 10.43
N PHE A 3 -0.56 -6.64 11.25
CA PHE A 3 -0.94 -6.92 12.64
C PHE A 3 -2.14 -7.87 12.70
N ALA A 4 -3.17 -7.60 11.90
CA ALA A 4 -4.40 -8.40 11.89
C ALA A 4 -4.40 -9.55 10.86
N ARG A 5 -3.34 -9.67 10.05
CA ARG A 5 -3.24 -10.63 8.93
C ARG A 5 -4.45 -10.59 7.98
N PHE A 6 -4.89 -9.37 7.64
CA PHE A 6 -6.10 -9.17 6.84
C PHE A 6 -5.82 -8.35 5.57
N ILE A 7 -6.47 -8.71 4.47
CA ILE A 7 -6.50 -7.89 3.24
C ILE A 7 -7.57 -6.81 3.43
N VAL A 8 -7.13 -5.56 3.53
CA VAL A 8 -8.00 -4.43 3.90
C VAL A 8 -8.39 -3.53 2.71
N GLY A 9 -7.84 -3.81 1.53
CA GLY A 9 -8.19 -3.12 0.29
C GLY A 9 -7.55 -3.82 -0.91
N TRP A 10 -8.29 -3.89 -2.02
CA TRP A 10 -7.84 -4.52 -3.26
C TRP A 10 -8.60 -3.96 -4.46
N LYS A 11 -7.99 -4.04 -5.65
CA LYS A 11 -8.67 -3.73 -6.90
C LYS A 11 -8.11 -4.59 -8.03
N VAL A 12 -8.99 -5.12 -8.87
CA VAL A 12 -8.64 -5.92 -10.05
C VAL A 12 -9.23 -5.26 -11.29
N SER A 13 -8.49 -5.27 -12.39
CA SER A 13 -8.91 -4.71 -13.67
C SER A 13 -8.36 -5.54 -14.82
N SER A 14 -9.09 -5.53 -15.93
CA SER A 14 -8.70 -6.16 -17.20
C SER A 14 -7.72 -5.31 -18.02
N SER A 15 -7.41 -4.09 -17.59
CA SER A 15 -6.49 -3.16 -18.27
C SER A 15 -5.40 -2.69 -17.30
N ALA A 16 -4.15 -2.66 -17.78
CA ALA A 16 -3.00 -2.14 -17.02
C ALA A 16 -3.04 -0.62 -16.79
N ARG A 17 -4.02 0.09 -17.35
CA ARG A 17 -4.17 1.52 -17.16
C ARG A 17 -5.05 1.86 -15.95
N THR A 18 -4.52 2.80 -15.17
CA THR A 18 -5.16 3.79 -14.28
C THR A 18 -5.55 3.35 -12.85
N ASP A 19 -4.80 3.91 -11.89
CA ASP A 19 -5.15 4.24 -10.50
C ASP A 19 -5.53 3.11 -9.51
N PHE A 20 -5.09 1.85 -9.74
CA PHE A 20 -5.46 0.73 -8.84
C PHE A 20 -4.94 0.86 -7.41
N VAL A 21 -3.74 1.39 -7.24
CA VAL A 21 -3.10 1.50 -5.94
C VAL A 21 -3.82 2.51 -5.03
N LEU A 22 -4.36 3.59 -5.60
CA LEU A 22 -5.12 4.60 -4.85
C LEU A 22 -6.43 4.02 -4.33
N ASP A 23 -7.18 3.29 -5.14
CA ASP A 23 -8.46 2.72 -4.71
C ASP A 23 -8.28 1.65 -3.62
N ALA A 24 -7.24 0.82 -3.73
CA ALA A 24 -6.91 -0.14 -2.69
C ALA A 24 -6.48 0.57 -1.39
N LEU A 25 -5.72 1.66 -1.50
CA LEU A 25 -5.33 2.50 -0.36
C LEU A 25 -6.56 3.14 0.31
N GLU A 26 -7.51 3.69 -0.46
CA GLU A 26 -8.74 4.29 0.09
C GLU A 26 -9.60 3.28 0.84
N GLN A 27 -9.76 2.07 0.30
CA GLN A 27 -10.45 0.98 1.00
C GLN A 27 -9.77 0.67 2.34
N ALA A 28 -8.45 0.56 2.36
CA ALA A 28 -7.68 0.28 3.57
C ALA A 28 -7.83 1.38 4.61
N LEU A 29 -7.78 2.65 4.19
CA LEU A 29 -7.96 3.81 5.06
C LEU A 29 -9.37 3.86 5.65
N TYR A 30 -10.39 3.58 4.83
CA TYR A 30 -11.77 3.53 5.30
C TYR A 30 -12.00 2.40 6.32
N ALA A 31 -11.44 1.22 6.05
CA ALA A 31 -11.59 0.04 6.90
C ALA A 31 -10.88 0.18 8.24
N ARG A 32 -9.72 0.85 8.28
CA ARG A 32 -8.89 0.96 9.49
C ARG A 32 -9.00 2.28 10.23
N ARG A 33 -9.45 3.33 9.56
CA ARG A 33 -9.58 4.70 10.11
C ARG A 33 -8.37 5.04 10.99
N PRO A 34 -7.14 4.97 10.45
CA PRO A 34 -5.96 5.25 11.24
C PRO A 34 -6.09 6.64 11.86
N VAL A 35 -5.96 6.70 13.18
CA VAL A 35 -5.89 8.00 13.88
C VAL A 35 -4.66 8.71 13.31
N LYS A 36 -4.75 10.02 13.03
CA LYS A 36 -3.64 10.85 12.47
C LYS A 36 -2.40 10.94 13.37
N GLN A 37 -2.24 10.04 14.34
CA GLN A 37 -1.09 9.91 15.20
C GLN A 37 -0.14 8.96 14.49
N GLY A 38 0.98 9.51 13.99
CA GLY A 38 1.98 8.79 13.20
C GLY A 38 2.45 7.47 13.83
N GLY A 39 3.15 6.68 13.02
CA GLY A 39 3.59 5.32 13.37
C GLY A 39 2.99 4.24 12.46
N LEU A 40 2.12 4.62 11.50
CA LEU A 40 1.71 3.74 10.42
C LEU A 40 2.69 3.84 9.26
N ILE A 41 3.35 2.73 8.95
CA ILE A 41 4.29 2.61 7.83
C ILE A 41 3.58 1.87 6.68
N HIS A 42 3.66 2.43 5.47
CA HIS A 42 3.21 1.77 4.26
C HIS A 42 4.40 1.22 3.48
N HIS A 43 4.48 -0.10 3.40
CA HIS A 43 5.48 -0.79 2.58
C HIS A 43 4.92 -1.08 1.19
N SER A 44 5.68 -0.71 0.15
CA SER A 44 5.35 -0.99 -1.24
C SER A 44 6.61 -1.25 -2.07
N ASP A 45 6.51 -2.13 -3.06
CA ASP A 45 7.54 -2.27 -4.09
C ASP A 45 7.67 -1.01 -4.95
N ARG A 46 8.85 -0.82 -5.54
CA ARG A 46 9.19 0.35 -6.36
C ARG A 46 8.64 0.27 -7.79
N GLY A 47 7.34 -0.03 -7.91
CA GLY A 47 6.61 0.03 -9.18
C GLY A 47 6.20 1.47 -9.54
N VAL A 48 6.14 1.79 -10.84
CA VAL A 48 5.75 3.12 -11.35
C VAL A 48 4.40 3.63 -10.79
N GLN A 49 3.52 2.73 -10.37
CA GLN A 49 2.24 3.04 -9.75
C GLN A 49 2.40 3.57 -8.32
N TYR A 50 3.28 2.95 -7.52
CA TYR A 50 3.56 3.31 -6.12
C TYR A 50 4.49 4.53 -5.97
N VAL A 51 5.26 4.85 -7.01
CA VAL A 51 6.12 6.03 -7.08
C VAL A 51 5.39 7.24 -7.70
N SER A 52 4.12 7.09 -8.09
CA SER A 52 3.35 8.20 -8.63
C SER A 52 3.13 9.29 -7.58
N ILE A 53 3.25 10.55 -8.00
CA ILE A 53 3.12 11.74 -7.13
C ILE A 53 1.83 11.68 -6.32
N ARG A 54 0.70 11.40 -6.98
CA ARG A 54 -0.62 11.29 -6.33
C ARG A 54 -0.67 10.25 -5.23
N TYR A 55 -0.01 9.11 -5.41
CA TYR A 55 0.01 8.05 -4.40
C TYR A 55 0.81 8.48 -3.16
N THR A 56 1.99 9.05 -3.37
CA THR A 56 2.82 9.55 -2.28
C THR A 56 2.18 10.73 -1.53
N GLU A 57 1.53 11.67 -2.24
CA GLU A 57 0.77 12.77 -1.63
C GLU A 57 -0.36 12.24 -0.74
N ARG A 58 -1.09 11.24 -1.21
CA ARG A 58 -2.22 10.69 -0.46
C ARG A 58 -1.80 9.98 0.83
N LEU A 59 -0.64 9.31 0.84
CA LEU A 59 -0.05 8.73 2.05
C LEU A 59 0.30 9.81 3.08
N VAL A 60 0.92 10.90 2.63
CA VAL A 60 1.25 12.05 3.49
C VAL A 60 -0.02 12.69 4.08
N GLU A 61 -1.07 12.87 3.28
CA GLU A 61 -2.37 13.38 3.76
C GLU A 61 -3.02 12.48 4.82
N ALA A 62 -2.82 11.16 4.70
CA ALA A 62 -3.27 10.18 5.68
C ALA A 62 -2.40 10.13 6.95
N GLY A 63 -1.24 10.81 6.98
CA GLY A 63 -0.27 10.71 8.06
C GLY A 63 0.50 9.39 8.08
N ILE A 64 0.67 8.78 6.91
CA ILE A 64 1.34 7.48 6.72
C ILE A 64 2.73 7.70 6.15
N GLU A 65 3.72 7.05 6.76
CA GLU A 65 5.10 7.11 6.30
C GLU A 65 5.35 6.05 5.22
N PRO A 66 5.70 6.42 3.98
CA PRO A 66 6.07 5.44 2.96
C PRO A 66 7.46 4.87 3.26
N SER A 67 7.55 3.54 3.33
CA SER A 67 8.82 2.84 3.26
C SER A 67 8.89 2.15 1.89
N VAL A 68 9.70 2.70 0.99
CA VAL A 68 9.97 2.10 -0.32
C VAL A 68 11.33 1.43 -0.21
N GLY A 69 11.37 0.10 -0.29
CA GLY A 69 12.60 -0.67 -0.11
C GLY A 69 13.74 -0.22 -1.03
N SER A 70 14.99 -0.36 -0.56
CA SER A 70 16.19 -0.19 -1.39
C SER A 70 16.23 -1.22 -2.52
N VAL A 71 16.99 -0.94 -3.58
CA VAL A 71 17.16 -1.83 -4.74
C VAL A 71 17.50 -3.25 -4.28
N GLY A 72 16.60 -4.21 -4.55
CA GLY A 72 16.83 -5.64 -4.31
C GLY A 72 16.21 -6.22 -3.04
N ASP A 73 15.46 -5.47 -2.24
CA ASP A 73 14.87 -5.99 -1.00
C ASP A 73 13.41 -6.44 -1.19
N SER A 74 13.25 -7.64 -1.78
CA SER A 74 11.96 -8.34 -1.90
C SER A 74 11.40 -8.79 -0.53
N TYR A 75 12.18 -8.67 0.56
CA TYR A 75 11.78 -9.11 1.89
C TYR A 75 10.64 -8.28 2.50
N ASP A 76 10.54 -6.99 2.21
CA ASP A 76 9.50 -6.12 2.77
C ASP A 76 8.11 -6.41 2.16
N ASN A 77 8.06 -6.87 0.90
CA ASN A 77 6.82 -7.27 0.23
C ASN A 77 6.55 -8.77 0.31
N ALA A 78 7.51 -9.58 0.75
CA ALA A 78 7.38 -11.04 0.83
C ALA A 78 6.15 -11.50 1.64
N LEU A 79 5.74 -10.73 2.66
CA LEU A 79 4.51 -11.03 3.41
C LEU A 79 3.25 -10.85 2.56
N ALA A 80 3.18 -9.77 1.78
CA ALA A 80 2.04 -9.54 0.88
C ALA A 80 2.03 -10.56 -0.26
N GLU A 81 3.20 -10.92 -0.80
CA GLU A 81 3.34 -11.96 -1.83
C GLU A 81 2.93 -13.34 -1.31
N THR A 82 3.31 -13.71 -0.08
CA THR A 82 2.91 -14.98 0.54
C THR A 82 1.40 -15.07 0.73
N ILE A 83 0.73 -13.96 1.08
CA ILE A 83 -0.72 -13.91 1.24
C ILE A 83 -1.45 -13.98 -0.12
N ASN A 84 -0.90 -13.38 -1.17
CA ASN A 84 -1.48 -13.44 -2.52
C ASN A 84 -1.30 -14.82 -3.19
N GLY A 85 -0.30 -15.61 -2.77
CA GLY A 85 0.05 -16.90 -3.35
C GLY A 85 -0.62 -18.14 -2.72
N LEU A 86 -1.42 -17.97 -1.67
CA LEU A 86 -2.21 -19.02 -0.99
C LEU A 86 -3.68 -18.99 -1.44
#